data_AF-A0A4Q3X371-F1
#
_entry.id   AF-A0A4Q3X371-F1
#
_cell.length_a   1.000
_cell.length_b   1.000
_cell.length_c   1.000
_cell.angle_alpha   90.00
_cell.angle_beta   90.00
_cell.angle_gamma   90.00
#
_symmetry.space_group_name_H-M   'P 1'
#
loop_
_entity.id
_entity.type
_entity.pdbx_description
1 polymer ?
#
loop_
_entity_poly.entity_id
_entity_poly.type
_entity_poly.pdbx_seq_one_letter_code
_entity_poly.pdbx_strand_id
1 'polypeptide(L)'
;MKARLTQVMARMRRCVAETRRDVSPRAAAIRARASFERRGRCLSSFSGPGRRSAPTAVNFSLLANRIPERRAELAVCYTPCSMSNTLPGLDVIVAGHEPHLLRKFSNRKLGLLTNQTGLTLNGIPAWEALGKVGFNILALFSPEHGPRGVLEGEIASSQMEDGTPIHSLYGATKRPTPEMLQGLDALVCDLQDVGARFYTYGATIFEVMEACAPLGIAVIILDRPNPLGGLSVEGPLIETELMSFIGPAPLPVTHGLTLGEMALF
;
A
#
# COMPACT_ATOMS: atom_id res chain seq x y z
N MET A 1 -21.93 4.38 -15.52
CA MET A 1 -20.45 4.40 -15.38
C MET A 1 -19.77 5.49 -16.20
N LYS A 2 -19.97 5.59 -17.53
CA LYS A 2 -19.31 6.61 -18.38
C LYS A 2 -19.45 8.06 -17.88
N ALA A 3 -20.63 8.49 -17.43
CA ALA A 3 -20.85 9.85 -16.94
C ALA A 3 -20.10 10.18 -15.63
N ARG A 4 -19.94 9.21 -14.71
CA ARG A 4 -19.12 9.38 -13.49
C ARG A 4 -17.64 9.40 -13.82
N LEU A 5 -17.18 8.54 -14.72
CA LEU A 5 -15.79 8.52 -15.20
C LEU A 5 -15.39 9.85 -15.85
N THR A 6 -16.28 10.48 -16.64
CA THR A 6 -16.02 11.81 -17.23
C THR A 6 -15.88 12.90 -16.17
N GLN A 7 -16.70 12.87 -15.11
CA GLN A 7 -16.66 13.83 -14.02
C GLN A 7 -15.40 13.65 -13.15
N VAL A 8 -14.96 12.41 -12.96
CA VAL A 8 -13.73 12.02 -12.25
C VAL A 8 -12.49 12.45 -13.04
N MET A 9 -12.45 12.17 -14.35
CA MET A 9 -11.39 12.65 -15.24
C MET A 9 -11.30 14.18 -15.23
N ALA A 10 -12.43 14.89 -15.16
CA ALA A 10 -12.44 16.35 -15.06
C ALA A 10 -11.89 16.86 -13.72
N ARG A 11 -12.19 16.17 -12.60
CA ARG A 11 -11.71 16.53 -11.26
C ARG A 11 -10.22 16.21 -11.07
N MET A 12 -9.75 15.06 -11.57
CA MET A 12 -8.33 14.68 -11.54
C MET A 12 -7.48 15.53 -12.49
N ARG A 13 -7.97 15.83 -13.72
CA ARG A 13 -7.29 16.79 -14.62
C ARG A 13 -7.17 18.17 -13.98
N ARG A 14 -8.16 18.60 -13.20
CA ARG A 14 -8.13 19.87 -12.47
C ARG A 14 -7.09 19.84 -11.34
N CYS A 15 -7.07 18.78 -10.52
CA CYS A 15 -6.11 18.60 -9.43
C CYS A 15 -4.66 18.53 -9.94
N VAL A 16 -4.42 17.78 -11.02
CA VAL A 16 -3.10 17.70 -11.69
C VAL A 16 -2.71 19.03 -12.34
N ALA A 17 -3.67 19.79 -12.88
CA ALA A 17 -3.41 21.11 -13.46
C ALA A 17 -3.10 22.18 -12.39
N GLU A 18 -3.70 22.07 -11.20
CA GLU A 18 -3.46 22.96 -10.06
C GLU A 18 -2.09 22.67 -9.41
N THR A 19 -1.73 21.41 -9.21
CA THR A 19 -0.40 21.02 -8.71
C THR A 19 0.74 21.41 -9.65
N ARG A 20 0.52 21.44 -10.97
CA ARG A 20 1.51 21.97 -11.94
C ARG A 20 1.76 23.48 -11.81
N ARG A 21 0.84 24.27 -11.25
CA ARG A 21 1.00 25.73 -11.09
C ARG A 21 1.74 26.10 -9.80
N ASP A 22 1.67 25.27 -8.75
CA ASP A 22 2.24 25.57 -7.43
C ASP A 22 3.73 25.16 -7.25
N VAL A 23 4.39 24.65 -8.30
CA VAL A 23 5.81 24.24 -8.25
C VAL A 23 6.80 25.42 -8.26
N SER A 24 6.33 26.67 -8.39
CA SER A 24 7.16 27.89 -8.26
C SER A 24 6.55 28.82 -7.22
N PRO A 25 7.23 29.35 -6.17
CA PRO A 25 8.65 29.38 -5.79
C PRO A 25 8.96 28.73 -4.41
N ARG A 26 7.99 28.06 -3.76
CA ARG A 26 8.14 27.46 -2.41
C ARG A 26 9.11 26.27 -2.37
N ALA A 27 9.14 25.46 -3.43
CA ALA A 27 10.09 24.35 -3.57
C ALA A 27 11.55 24.81 -3.69
N ALA A 28 11.79 26.03 -4.20
CA ALA A 28 13.13 26.63 -4.27
C ALA A 28 13.63 27.09 -2.88
N ALA A 29 12.73 27.62 -2.03
CA ALA A 29 13.06 28.05 -0.68
C ALA A 29 13.46 26.88 0.24
N ILE A 30 12.83 25.71 0.07
CA ILE A 30 13.16 24.48 0.82
C ILE A 30 14.52 23.92 0.38
N ARG A 31 14.84 23.93 -0.92
CA ARG A 31 16.16 23.52 -1.44
C ARG A 31 17.29 24.47 -1.02
N ALA A 32 17.02 25.76 -0.91
CA ALA A 32 17.99 26.76 -0.46
C ALA A 32 18.34 26.59 1.03
N ARG A 33 17.35 26.29 1.90
CA ARG A 33 17.60 26.00 3.33
C ARG A 33 18.41 24.71 3.54
N ALA A 34 18.11 23.64 2.79
CA ALA A 34 18.86 22.39 2.86
C ALA A 34 20.32 22.48 2.36
N SER A 35 20.65 23.51 1.56
CA SER A 35 22.00 23.75 1.05
C SER A 35 22.85 24.63 1.99
N PHE A 36 22.21 25.43 2.85
CA PHE A 36 22.89 26.34 3.78
C PHE A 36 23.43 25.59 5.02
N GLU A 37 22.72 24.57 5.50
CA GLU A 37 23.15 23.77 6.67
C GLU A 37 24.30 22.79 6.39
N ARG A 38 24.70 22.57 5.12
CA ARG A 38 25.83 21.70 4.75
C ARG A 38 27.20 22.39 4.77
N ARG A 39 27.29 23.71 5.01
CA ARG A 39 28.58 24.41 5.13
C ARG A 39 28.98 24.58 6.59
N GLY A 40 29.21 23.47 7.28
CA GLY A 40 29.71 23.47 8.64
C GLY A 40 30.66 22.30 8.90
N ARG A 41 31.97 22.60 8.81
CA ARG A 41 33.11 21.77 9.24
C ARG A 41 33.38 20.48 8.45
N CYS A 42 34.38 20.56 7.57
CA CYS A 42 35.37 19.49 7.45
C CYS A 42 36.72 20.12 7.03
N LEU A 43 37.63 20.28 7.99
CA LEU A 43 39.04 20.61 7.77
C LEU A 43 39.85 19.42 8.27
N SER A 44 40.39 18.65 7.33
CA SER A 44 41.66 17.94 7.55
C SER A 44 42.26 17.58 6.19
N SER A 45 43.35 18.27 5.89
CA SER A 45 44.30 18.08 4.81
C SER A 45 44.84 16.65 4.69
N PHE A 46 45.04 16.15 3.46
CA PHE A 46 46.18 15.28 3.15
C PHE A 46 46.53 15.35 1.66
N SER A 47 47.83 15.42 1.38
CA SER A 47 48.49 15.69 0.09
C SER A 47 49.20 14.46 -0.48
N GLY A 48 49.24 14.31 -1.82
CA GLY A 48 50.25 13.51 -2.53
C GLY A 48 49.75 12.57 -3.64
N PRO A 49 50.58 12.19 -4.65
CA PRO A 49 50.24 12.45 -6.06
C PRO A 49 50.25 11.24 -7.02
N GLY A 50 49.59 11.40 -8.20
CA GLY A 50 50.24 11.10 -9.49
C GLY A 50 49.75 9.93 -10.39
N ARG A 51 49.24 10.36 -11.56
CA ARG A 51 49.40 9.81 -12.95
C ARG A 51 48.44 8.73 -13.50
N ARG A 52 48.34 8.80 -14.84
CA ARG A 52 47.24 8.44 -15.78
C ARG A 52 47.41 7.07 -16.43
N SER A 53 46.30 6.41 -16.79
CA SER A 53 46.02 5.83 -18.13
C SER A 53 44.70 5.04 -18.15
N ALA A 54 43.94 5.15 -19.24
CA ALA A 54 42.74 4.35 -19.58
C ALA A 54 43.06 3.45 -20.80
N PRO A 55 42.14 2.59 -21.30
CA PRO A 55 41.20 1.67 -20.65
C PRO A 55 41.35 0.23 -21.19
N THR A 56 40.94 -0.81 -20.45
CA THR A 56 40.61 -2.11 -21.06
C THR A 56 39.59 -2.87 -20.20
N ALA A 57 38.68 -3.57 -20.88
CA ALA A 57 37.48 -4.22 -20.38
C ALA A 57 37.68 -5.02 -19.07
N VAL A 58 36.81 -4.79 -18.08
CA VAL A 58 36.82 -5.55 -16.82
C VAL A 58 35.90 -6.75 -16.96
N ASN A 59 36.52 -7.92 -16.92
CA ASN A 59 35.91 -9.23 -16.80
C ASN A 59 35.22 -9.35 -15.43
N PHE A 60 33.94 -9.73 -15.40
CA PHE A 60 33.08 -9.71 -14.20
C PHE A 60 33.46 -10.74 -13.13
N SER A 61 34.47 -11.59 -13.36
CA SER A 61 34.92 -12.64 -12.44
C SER A 61 35.93 -12.20 -11.37
N LEU A 62 36.33 -10.92 -11.33
CA LEU A 62 37.35 -10.41 -10.38
C LEU A 62 36.81 -9.52 -9.25
N LEU A 63 35.49 -9.30 -9.15
CA LEU A 63 34.90 -8.45 -8.12
C LEU A 63 34.74 -9.12 -6.75
N ALA A 64 34.87 -10.44 -6.66
CA ALA A 64 34.66 -11.18 -5.41
C ALA A 64 35.76 -10.95 -4.35
N ASN A 65 36.96 -10.51 -4.72
CA ASN A 65 38.10 -10.43 -3.80
C ASN A 65 38.54 -8.99 -3.44
N ARG A 66 37.65 -8.00 -3.62
CA ARG A 66 37.96 -6.57 -3.31
C ARG A 66 37.15 -5.97 -2.17
N ILE A 67 36.47 -6.77 -1.35
CA ILE A 67 35.90 -6.27 -0.10
C ILE A 67 36.95 -6.54 0.99
N PRO A 68 37.71 -5.53 1.45
CA PRO A 68 38.58 -5.73 2.60
C PRO A 68 37.70 -6.13 3.79
N GLU A 69 38.18 -7.10 4.59
CA GLU A 69 37.68 -7.58 5.89
C GLU A 69 37.64 -6.47 6.98
N ARG A 70 37.22 -5.25 6.63
CA ARG A 70 36.78 -4.27 7.60
C ARG A 70 35.31 -4.53 7.83
N ARG A 71 34.99 -5.16 8.96
CA ARG A 71 33.67 -5.09 9.59
C ARG A 71 33.31 -3.61 9.73
N ALA A 72 32.67 -3.04 8.71
CA ALA A 72 31.93 -1.81 8.85
C ALA A 72 30.75 -2.19 9.75
N GLU A 73 30.82 -1.81 11.03
CA GLU A 73 29.61 -1.76 11.86
C GLU A 73 28.66 -0.79 11.19
N LEU A 74 27.70 -1.37 10.46
CA LEU A 74 26.66 -0.61 9.78
C LEU A 74 25.64 -0.21 10.83
N ALA A 75 25.95 0.86 11.56
CA ALA A 75 25.04 1.44 12.53
C ALA A 75 23.92 2.18 11.79
N VAL A 76 22.77 1.53 11.61
CA VAL A 76 21.55 2.18 11.16
C VAL A 76 20.98 2.96 12.34
N CYS A 77 21.24 4.26 12.37
CA CYS A 77 20.58 5.16 13.32
C CYS A 77 19.13 5.35 12.87
N TYR A 78 18.21 4.56 13.40
CA TYR A 78 16.80 4.90 13.35
C TYR A 78 16.58 6.08 14.29
N THR A 79 16.40 7.29 13.74
CA THR A 79 15.62 8.30 14.47
C THR A 79 14.26 7.67 14.75
N PRO A 80 13.80 7.58 16.00
CA PRO A 80 12.42 7.18 16.27
C PRO A 80 11.55 8.19 15.55
N CYS A 81 10.94 7.74 14.45
CA CYS A 81 9.87 8.50 13.81
C CYS A 81 8.85 8.75 14.91
N SER A 82 8.55 10.03 15.17
CA SER A 82 7.46 10.44 16.05
C SER A 82 6.29 9.49 15.82
N MET A 83 5.85 8.75 16.84
CA MET A 83 4.69 7.87 16.71
C MET A 83 3.54 8.71 16.14
N SER A 84 3.15 8.41 14.90
CA SER A 84 2.03 9.10 14.27
C SER A 84 0.78 8.82 15.10
N ASN A 85 0.11 9.86 15.59
CA ASN A 85 -1.16 9.77 16.33
C ASN A 85 -2.35 9.29 15.47
N THR A 86 -2.11 8.75 14.28
CA THR A 86 -3.18 8.31 13.38
C THR A 86 -3.58 6.88 13.73
N LEU A 87 -4.85 6.69 14.05
CA LEU A 87 -5.44 5.35 14.21
C LEU A 87 -5.82 4.81 12.82
N PRO A 88 -5.30 3.66 12.39
CA PRO A 88 -5.82 2.92 11.23
C PRO A 88 -7.29 2.55 11.43
N GLY A 89 -8.01 2.31 10.33
CA GLY A 89 -9.43 1.93 10.36
C GLY A 89 -9.71 0.70 11.24
N LEU A 90 -8.79 -0.27 11.27
CA LEU A 90 -8.88 -1.41 12.16
C LEU A 90 -8.89 -0.99 13.64
N ASP A 91 -7.95 -0.14 14.06
CA ASP A 91 -7.87 0.34 15.44
C ASP A 91 -9.06 1.25 15.81
N VAL A 92 -9.60 2.02 14.86
CA VAL A 92 -10.83 2.82 15.05
C VAL A 92 -12.03 1.91 15.38
N ILE A 93 -12.19 0.80 14.65
CA ILE A 93 -13.26 -0.17 14.89
C ILE A 93 -13.06 -0.89 16.23
N VAL A 94 -11.84 -1.35 16.50
CA VAL A 94 -11.51 -2.08 17.73
C VAL A 94 -11.67 -1.21 18.97
N ALA A 95 -11.32 0.08 18.88
CA ALA A 95 -11.53 1.07 19.95
C ALA A 95 -13.01 1.44 20.14
N GLY A 96 -13.92 0.98 19.27
CA GLY A 96 -15.35 1.27 19.36
C GLY A 96 -15.73 2.70 18.97
N HIS A 97 -14.88 3.40 18.22
CA HIS A 97 -15.15 4.77 17.77
C HIS A 97 -16.26 4.84 16.71
N GLU A 98 -16.60 3.70 16.09
CA GLU A 98 -17.67 3.57 15.09
C GLU A 98 -18.79 2.62 15.56
N PRO A 99 -19.57 3.00 16.59
CA PRO A 99 -20.58 2.12 17.19
C PRO A 99 -21.72 1.76 16.23
N HIS A 100 -21.97 2.57 15.19
CA HIS A 100 -22.95 2.25 14.16
C HIS A 100 -22.50 1.09 13.28
N LEU A 101 -21.22 1.01 12.92
CA LEU A 101 -20.66 -0.10 12.16
C LEU A 101 -20.65 -1.38 12.98
N LEU A 102 -20.25 -1.29 14.25
CA LEU A 102 -20.36 -2.42 15.19
C LEU A 102 -21.81 -2.93 15.25
N ARG A 103 -22.79 -2.09 15.56
CA ARG A 103 -24.21 -2.52 15.60
C ARG A 103 -24.72 -3.11 14.29
N LYS A 104 -24.28 -2.59 13.14
CA LYS A 104 -24.74 -3.02 11.82
C LYS A 104 -24.17 -4.38 11.41
N PHE A 105 -22.90 -4.63 11.76
CA PHE A 105 -22.14 -5.79 11.27
C PHE A 105 -21.78 -6.80 12.36
N SER A 106 -22.01 -6.50 13.64
CA SER A 106 -21.98 -7.51 14.71
C SER A 106 -22.98 -8.61 14.39
N ASN A 107 -22.53 -9.86 14.46
CA ASN A 107 -23.28 -11.08 14.08
C ASN A 107 -23.61 -11.24 12.58
N ARG A 108 -23.11 -10.38 11.69
CA ARG A 108 -23.19 -10.61 10.23
C ARG A 108 -22.10 -11.57 9.80
N LYS A 109 -22.34 -12.29 8.70
CA LYS A 109 -21.37 -13.20 8.09
C LYS A 109 -20.40 -12.40 7.24
N LEU A 110 -19.16 -12.26 7.68
CA LEU A 110 -18.20 -11.35 7.05
C LEU A 110 -17.07 -12.15 6.42
N GLY A 111 -16.61 -11.72 5.25
CA GLY A 111 -15.28 -12.11 4.76
C GLY A 111 -14.27 -11.01 5.07
N LEU A 112 -12.99 -11.36 5.14
CA LEU A 112 -11.91 -10.41 5.42
C LEU A 112 -10.80 -10.54 4.37
N LEU A 113 -10.64 -9.51 3.55
CA LEU A 113 -9.46 -9.30 2.71
C LEU A 113 -8.34 -8.69 3.54
N THR A 114 -7.28 -9.45 3.79
CA THR A 114 -6.12 -9.04 4.59
C THR A 114 -4.85 -9.76 4.18
N ASN A 115 -3.71 -9.26 4.65
CA ASN A 115 -2.41 -9.92 4.56
C ASN A 115 -1.63 -9.69 5.87
N GLN A 116 -0.32 -9.93 5.87
CA GLN A 116 0.57 -9.73 7.01
C GLN A 116 0.64 -8.27 7.53
N THR A 117 0.16 -7.30 6.75
CA THR A 117 0.10 -5.88 7.15
C THR A 117 -1.15 -5.53 7.94
N GLY A 118 -2.16 -6.41 7.93
CA GLY A 118 -3.42 -6.25 8.65
C GLY A 118 -3.24 -6.50 10.15
N LEU A 119 -2.48 -5.63 10.80
CA LEU A 119 -2.21 -5.63 12.23
C LEU A 119 -2.77 -4.36 12.87
N THR A 120 -3.24 -4.48 14.11
CA THR A 120 -3.49 -3.35 15.02
C THR A 120 -2.18 -2.69 15.43
N LEU A 121 -2.25 -1.52 16.06
CA LEU A 121 -1.07 -0.86 16.65
C LEU A 121 -0.33 -1.72 17.69
N ASN A 122 -1.02 -2.68 18.30
CA ASN A 122 -0.44 -3.61 19.28
C ASN A 122 0.07 -4.92 18.63
N GLY A 123 0.09 -5.02 17.30
CA GLY A 123 0.56 -6.21 16.58
C GLY A 123 -0.43 -7.38 16.57
N ILE A 124 -1.68 -7.17 16.99
CA ILE A 124 -2.74 -8.18 16.92
C ILE A 124 -3.26 -8.26 15.48
N PRO A 125 -3.37 -9.46 14.87
CA PRO A 125 -3.92 -9.62 13.53
C PRO A 125 -5.38 -9.18 13.40
N ALA A 126 -5.75 -8.70 12.21
CA ALA A 126 -7.08 -8.16 11.91
C ALA A 126 -8.23 -9.14 12.21
N TRP A 127 -8.10 -10.41 11.83
CA TRP A 127 -9.13 -11.42 12.07
C TRP A 127 -9.37 -11.67 13.57
N GLU A 128 -8.31 -11.68 14.38
CA GLU A 128 -8.39 -11.85 15.83
C GLU A 128 -8.97 -10.60 16.49
N ALA A 129 -8.50 -9.42 16.08
CA ALA A 129 -8.95 -8.14 16.63
C ALA A 129 -10.43 -7.87 16.32
N LEU A 130 -10.88 -8.14 15.10
CA LEU A 130 -12.27 -8.03 14.70
C LEU A 130 -13.15 -9.07 15.41
N GLY A 131 -12.68 -10.31 15.56
CA GLY A 131 -13.37 -11.36 16.31
C GLY A 131 -13.68 -10.95 17.76
N LYS A 132 -12.74 -10.27 18.43
CA LYS A 132 -12.92 -9.75 19.81
C LYS A 132 -14.01 -8.69 19.93
N VAL A 133 -14.33 -7.97 18.86
CA VAL A 133 -15.40 -6.94 18.83
C VAL A 133 -16.69 -7.44 18.18
N GLY A 134 -16.84 -8.76 18.02
CA GLY A 134 -18.10 -9.41 17.62
C GLY A 134 -18.31 -9.52 16.11
N PHE A 135 -17.26 -9.38 15.30
CA PHE A 135 -17.31 -9.65 13.87
C PHE A 135 -17.16 -11.16 13.64
N ASN A 136 -18.11 -11.75 12.91
CA ASN A 136 -18.07 -13.17 12.58
C ASN A 136 -17.41 -13.37 11.20
N ILE A 137 -16.10 -13.61 11.22
CA ILE A 137 -15.30 -13.82 10.01
C ILE A 137 -15.44 -15.27 9.54
N LEU A 138 -16.03 -15.50 8.37
CA LEU A 138 -16.26 -16.82 7.79
C LEU A 138 -15.25 -17.24 6.72
N ALA A 139 -14.56 -16.27 6.13
CA ALA A 139 -13.57 -16.53 5.09
C ALA A 139 -12.52 -15.42 5.06
N LEU A 140 -11.27 -15.78 4.84
CA LEU A 140 -10.19 -14.86 4.57
C LEU A 140 -9.91 -14.81 3.07
N PHE A 141 -9.56 -13.63 2.58
CA PHE A 141 -9.10 -13.40 1.22
C PHE A 141 -7.72 -12.76 1.32
N SER A 142 -6.77 -13.21 0.50
CA SER A 142 -5.40 -12.69 0.55
C SER A 142 -4.86 -12.43 -0.85
N PRO A 143 -4.39 -11.21 -1.16
CA PRO A 143 -3.93 -10.86 -2.51
C PRO A 143 -2.61 -11.53 -2.88
N GLU A 144 -1.68 -11.73 -1.95
CA GLU A 144 -0.36 -12.36 -2.17
C GLU A 144 0.11 -13.05 -0.86
N HIS A 145 0.70 -14.25 -0.97
CA HIS A 145 1.37 -15.02 0.11
C HIS A 145 0.58 -15.43 1.37
N GLY A 146 -0.75 -15.35 1.36
CA GLY A 146 -1.59 -15.74 2.49
C GLY A 146 -1.51 -14.75 3.67
N PRO A 147 -2.42 -14.83 4.65
CA PRO A 147 -2.58 -13.80 5.69
C PRO A 147 -1.37 -13.59 6.60
N ARG A 148 -0.44 -14.56 6.68
CA ARG A 148 0.79 -14.49 7.49
C ARG A 148 2.05 -14.17 6.69
N GLY A 149 2.00 -14.15 5.34
CA GLY A 149 3.17 -13.87 4.50
C GLY A 149 4.34 -14.86 4.64
N VAL A 150 4.13 -16.02 5.29
CA VAL A 150 5.17 -17.05 5.53
C VAL A 150 5.41 -17.94 4.32
N LEU A 151 4.47 -17.95 3.37
CA LEU A 151 4.49 -18.88 2.26
C LEU A 151 5.01 -18.15 1.01
N GLU A 152 6.23 -18.46 0.56
CA GLU A 152 6.78 -17.98 -0.72
C GLU A 152 6.22 -18.83 -1.89
N GLY A 153 5.66 -18.19 -2.93
CA GLY A 153 5.16 -18.85 -4.16
C GLY A 153 3.67 -18.64 -4.48
N GLU A 154 3.16 -19.28 -5.55
CA GLU A 154 1.71 -19.41 -5.82
C GLU A 154 1.12 -20.40 -4.80
N ILE A 155 0.48 -19.90 -3.75
CA ILE A 155 -0.21 -20.78 -2.79
C ILE A 155 -1.69 -20.84 -3.13
N ALA A 156 -2.16 -22.08 -3.32
CA ALA A 156 -3.55 -22.44 -3.46
C ALA A 156 -4.36 -22.03 -2.22
N SER A 157 -5.69 -21.94 -2.37
CA SER A 157 -6.57 -21.70 -1.23
C SER A 157 -6.29 -22.70 -0.09
N SER A 158 -6.23 -22.21 1.14
CA SER A 158 -5.87 -22.99 2.33
C SER A 158 -6.92 -22.80 3.43
N GLN A 159 -6.64 -23.26 4.65
CA GLN A 159 -7.52 -23.08 5.81
C GLN A 159 -6.70 -22.67 7.03
N MET A 160 -7.31 -21.89 7.91
CA MET A 160 -6.80 -21.62 9.26
C MET A 160 -6.90 -22.88 10.13
N GLU A 161 -6.22 -22.85 11.28
CA GLU A 161 -6.24 -23.93 12.28
C GLU A 161 -7.66 -24.22 12.81
N ASP A 162 -8.54 -23.22 12.82
CA ASP A 162 -9.94 -23.32 13.23
C ASP A 162 -10.89 -23.75 12.09
N GLY A 163 -10.35 -24.04 10.89
CA GLY A 163 -11.10 -24.44 9.71
C GLY A 163 -11.61 -23.29 8.83
N THR A 164 -11.32 -22.02 9.18
CA THR A 164 -11.72 -20.87 8.36
C THR A 164 -11.04 -20.91 6.99
N PRO A 165 -11.77 -20.90 5.86
CA PRO A 165 -11.19 -20.92 4.53
C PRO A 165 -10.39 -19.66 4.22
N ILE A 166 -9.27 -19.84 3.52
CA ILE A 166 -8.39 -18.78 3.02
C ILE A 166 -8.37 -18.87 1.49
N HIS A 167 -8.95 -17.88 0.83
CA HIS A 167 -8.96 -17.74 -0.63
C HIS A 167 -7.80 -16.86 -1.10
N SER A 168 -6.99 -17.41 -2.00
CA SER A 168 -5.93 -16.64 -2.68
C SER A 168 -6.56 -15.81 -3.81
N LEU A 169 -6.34 -14.50 -3.77
CA LEU A 169 -6.72 -13.56 -4.82
C LEU A 169 -5.51 -13.19 -5.71
N TYR A 170 -4.64 -14.18 -5.97
CA TYR A 170 -3.44 -14.04 -6.79
C TYR A 170 -3.44 -14.95 -8.03
N GLY A 171 -2.57 -14.63 -8.99
CA GLY A 171 -2.34 -15.48 -10.16
C GLY A 171 -3.57 -15.59 -11.06
N ALA A 172 -4.11 -16.80 -11.18
CA ALA A 172 -5.28 -17.10 -12.02
C ALA A 172 -6.58 -16.45 -11.50
N THR A 173 -6.70 -16.24 -10.19
CA THR A 173 -7.94 -15.78 -9.57
C THR A 173 -7.68 -14.46 -8.83
N LYS A 174 -7.70 -13.33 -9.55
CA LYS A 174 -7.51 -11.99 -8.94
C LYS A 174 -8.80 -11.37 -8.40
N ARG A 175 -9.93 -11.88 -8.89
CA ARG A 175 -11.29 -11.46 -8.55
C ARG A 175 -11.96 -12.55 -7.72
N PRO A 176 -12.58 -12.25 -6.56
CA PRO A 176 -13.37 -13.22 -5.83
C PRO A 176 -14.47 -13.82 -6.72
N THR A 177 -14.63 -15.14 -6.71
CA THR A 177 -15.71 -15.79 -7.43
C THR A 177 -17.02 -15.73 -6.63
N PRO A 178 -18.20 -15.84 -7.28
CA PRO A 178 -19.47 -15.87 -6.57
C PRO A 178 -19.55 -16.97 -5.50
N GLU A 179 -18.89 -18.11 -5.73
CA GLU A 179 -18.84 -19.23 -4.80
C GLU A 179 -18.03 -18.88 -3.54
N MET A 180 -16.91 -18.16 -3.70
CA MET A 180 -16.12 -17.67 -2.56
C MET A 180 -16.88 -16.64 -1.72
N LEU A 181 -17.76 -15.87 -2.35
CA LEU A 181 -18.58 -14.84 -1.72
C LEU A 181 -19.91 -15.37 -1.15
N GLN A 182 -20.22 -16.65 -1.38
CA GLN A 182 -21.52 -17.21 -1.06
C GLN A 182 -21.79 -17.17 0.45
N GLY A 183 -22.94 -16.60 0.83
CA GLY A 183 -23.39 -16.54 2.22
C GLY A 183 -22.72 -15.46 3.06
N LEU A 184 -21.88 -14.60 2.47
CA LEU A 184 -21.36 -13.40 3.13
C LEU A 184 -22.36 -12.24 3.01
N ASP A 185 -22.53 -11.49 4.09
CA ASP A 185 -23.30 -10.24 4.12
C ASP A 185 -22.42 -9.04 3.71
N ALA A 186 -21.13 -9.08 4.05
CA ALA A 186 -20.17 -8.05 3.71
C ALA A 186 -18.74 -8.59 3.61
N LEU A 187 -17.89 -7.86 2.88
CA LEU A 187 -16.46 -8.08 2.80
C LEU A 187 -15.71 -6.89 3.41
N VAL A 188 -14.93 -7.15 4.45
CA VAL A 188 -14.04 -6.18 5.10
C VAL A 188 -12.69 -6.21 4.40
N CYS A 189 -12.10 -5.06 4.11
CA CYS A 189 -10.79 -4.94 3.48
C CYS A 189 -9.83 -4.18 4.40
N ASP A 190 -8.74 -4.82 4.79
CA ASP A 190 -7.68 -4.25 5.62
C ASP A 190 -6.31 -4.56 5.01
N LEU A 191 -5.79 -3.63 4.21
CA LEU A 191 -4.51 -3.78 3.51
C LEU A 191 -3.72 -2.47 3.59
N GLN A 192 -2.42 -2.57 3.91
CA GLN A 192 -1.51 -1.44 3.79
C GLN A 192 -1.01 -1.32 2.35
N ASP A 193 -1.40 -0.25 1.68
CA ASP A 193 -0.90 0.13 0.35
C ASP A 193 0.38 1.00 0.45
N VAL A 194 1.06 1.19 -0.67
CA VAL A 194 2.27 2.03 -0.78
C VAL A 194 2.06 3.36 -1.49
N GLY A 195 0.86 3.63 -2.04
CA GLY A 195 0.55 4.89 -2.70
C GLY A 195 1.03 5.01 -4.15
N ALA A 196 1.37 3.88 -4.78
CA ALA A 196 1.83 3.81 -6.15
C ALA A 196 0.87 3.00 -7.02
N ARG A 197 0.54 3.51 -8.21
CA ARG A 197 -0.47 2.92 -9.12
C ARG A 197 -0.22 1.46 -9.50
N PHE A 198 1.04 1.07 -9.65
CA PHE A 198 1.43 -0.28 -10.04
C PHE A 198 1.53 -1.26 -8.86
N TYR A 199 1.28 -0.80 -7.64
CA TYR A 199 1.09 -1.68 -6.49
C TYR A 199 -0.36 -2.17 -6.48
N THR A 200 -0.53 -3.48 -6.51
CA THR A 200 -1.76 -4.13 -6.99
C THR A 200 -2.90 -4.18 -5.97
N TYR A 201 -2.70 -3.74 -4.72
CA TYR A 201 -3.77 -3.77 -3.71
C TYR A 201 -4.93 -2.85 -4.05
N GLY A 202 -4.69 -1.67 -4.64
CA GLY A 202 -5.76 -0.83 -5.17
C GLY A 202 -6.59 -1.54 -6.26
N ALA A 203 -5.93 -2.32 -7.12
CA ALA A 203 -6.63 -3.14 -8.12
C ALA A 203 -7.44 -4.27 -7.49
N THR A 204 -6.89 -4.96 -6.47
CA THR A 204 -7.64 -5.96 -5.71
C THR A 204 -8.91 -5.37 -5.08
N ILE A 205 -8.85 -4.16 -4.53
CA ILE A 205 -10.03 -3.47 -3.98
C ILE A 205 -11.09 -3.24 -5.07
N PHE A 206 -10.69 -2.77 -6.26
CA PHE A 206 -11.63 -2.60 -7.37
C PHE A 206 -12.28 -3.92 -7.81
N GLU A 207 -11.49 -4.99 -7.97
CA GLU A 207 -12.01 -6.32 -8.33
C GLU A 207 -12.99 -6.86 -7.28
N VAL A 208 -12.69 -6.66 -5.99
CA VAL A 208 -13.59 -7.00 -4.88
C VAL A 208 -14.89 -6.22 -4.96
N MET A 209 -14.82 -4.90 -5.17
CA MET A 209 -16.00 -4.05 -5.26
C MET A 209 -16.88 -4.45 -6.44
N GLU A 210 -16.29 -4.72 -7.59
CA GLU A 210 -17.01 -5.19 -8.77
C GLU A 210 -17.60 -6.59 -8.59
N ALA A 211 -16.94 -7.49 -7.84
CA ALA A 211 -17.46 -8.82 -7.54
C ALA A 211 -18.64 -8.77 -6.54
N CYS A 212 -18.57 -7.89 -5.54
CA CYS A 212 -19.57 -7.78 -4.47
C CYS A 212 -20.84 -7.03 -4.93
N ALA A 213 -20.70 -6.03 -5.80
CA ALA A 213 -21.80 -5.18 -6.25
C ALA A 213 -23.03 -5.94 -6.79
N PRO A 214 -22.91 -6.91 -7.73
CA PRO A 214 -24.07 -7.63 -8.25
C PRO A 214 -24.72 -8.58 -7.23
N LEU A 215 -23.99 -8.97 -6.17
CA LEU A 215 -24.47 -9.87 -5.13
C LEU A 215 -25.09 -9.13 -3.94
N GLY A 216 -25.06 -7.79 -3.94
CA GLY A 216 -25.55 -6.98 -2.82
C GLY A 216 -24.71 -7.09 -1.54
N ILE A 217 -23.48 -7.60 -1.67
CA ILE A 217 -22.54 -7.75 -0.55
C ILE A 217 -21.91 -6.39 -0.28
N ALA A 218 -21.98 -5.91 0.96
CA ALA A 218 -21.38 -4.63 1.31
C ALA A 218 -19.84 -4.74 1.36
N VAL A 219 -19.13 -3.72 0.90
CA VAL A 219 -17.67 -3.64 1.03
C VAL A 219 -17.33 -2.59 2.10
N ILE A 220 -16.49 -2.97 3.07
CA ILE A 220 -16.08 -2.11 4.19
C ILE A 220 -14.56 -1.98 4.12
N ILE A 221 -14.05 -0.78 3.84
CA ILE A 221 -12.61 -0.54 3.80
C ILE A 221 -12.16 0.02 5.15
N LEU A 222 -11.30 -0.73 5.84
CA LEU A 222 -10.60 -0.28 7.03
C LEU A 222 -9.39 0.53 6.56
N ASP A 223 -9.61 1.83 6.42
CA ASP A 223 -8.68 2.68 5.70
C ASP A 223 -7.34 2.83 6.42
N ARG A 224 -6.27 2.93 5.64
CA ARG A 224 -4.89 3.04 6.15
C ARG A 224 -4.17 4.23 5.51
N PRO A 225 -3.25 4.90 6.23
CA PRO A 225 -2.49 6.02 5.68
C PRO A 225 -1.72 5.61 4.42
N ASN A 226 -1.72 6.50 3.41
CA ASN A 226 -0.80 6.39 2.29
C ASN A 226 0.61 6.78 2.77
N PRO A 227 1.62 5.89 2.70
CA PRO A 227 2.96 6.17 3.22
C PRO A 227 3.72 7.24 2.42
N LEU A 228 3.32 7.53 1.18
CA LEU A 228 3.83 8.66 0.40
C LEU A 228 3.11 9.99 0.72
N GLY A 229 2.13 9.96 1.64
CA GLY A 229 1.31 11.09 2.03
C GLY A 229 0.21 11.43 1.03
N GLY A 230 -0.61 12.43 1.37
CA GLY A 230 -1.74 12.89 0.54
C GLY A 230 -1.47 14.13 -0.32
N LEU A 231 -0.23 14.64 -0.33
CA LEU A 231 0.12 15.90 -1.00
C LEU A 231 0.84 15.70 -2.33
N SER A 232 1.58 14.61 -2.49
CA SER A 232 2.37 14.34 -3.69
C SER A 232 1.52 13.60 -4.73
N VAL A 233 1.39 14.21 -5.91
CA VAL A 233 0.69 13.65 -7.07
C VAL A 233 1.59 13.78 -8.28
N GLU A 234 2.20 12.68 -8.73
CA GLU A 234 3.28 12.71 -9.73
C GLU A 234 3.15 11.62 -10.80
N GLY A 235 3.70 11.91 -11.98
CA GLY A 235 3.68 11.01 -13.14
C GLY A 235 2.46 11.17 -14.04
N PRO A 236 2.49 10.58 -15.24
CA PRO A 236 1.39 10.67 -16.19
C PRO A 236 0.18 9.86 -15.72
N LEU A 237 -1.03 10.32 -16.06
CA LEU A 237 -2.22 9.49 -15.99
C LEU A 237 -2.07 8.32 -16.97
N ILE A 238 -2.66 7.17 -16.63
CA ILE A 238 -2.71 6.04 -17.54
C ILE A 238 -3.72 6.32 -18.66
N GLU A 239 -3.33 6.03 -19.90
CA GLU A 239 -4.23 6.05 -21.05
C GLU A 239 -5.23 4.90 -20.94
N THR A 240 -6.46 5.10 -21.42
CA THR A 240 -7.55 4.12 -21.24
C THR A 240 -7.21 2.79 -21.91
N GLU A 241 -6.47 2.83 -23.01
CA GLU A 241 -6.00 1.70 -23.81
C GLU A 241 -4.92 0.88 -23.08
N LEU A 242 -4.27 1.46 -22.07
CA LEU A 242 -3.21 0.83 -21.28
C LEU A 242 -3.70 0.36 -19.90
N MET A 243 -4.99 0.57 -19.57
CA MET A 243 -5.57 0.13 -18.30
C MET A 243 -5.48 -1.39 -18.15
N SER A 244 -5.07 -1.83 -16.96
CA SER A 244 -4.84 -3.23 -16.63
C SER A 244 -4.83 -3.42 -15.11
N PHE A 245 -4.56 -4.62 -14.62
CA PHE A 245 -4.48 -4.88 -13.18
C PHE A 245 -3.38 -4.08 -12.45
N ILE A 246 -2.33 -3.64 -13.15
CA ILE A 246 -1.28 -2.76 -12.60
C ILE A 246 -1.56 -1.26 -12.84
N GLY A 247 -2.76 -0.93 -13.31
CA GLY A 247 -3.23 0.41 -13.60
C GLY A 247 -4.75 0.41 -13.74
N PRO A 248 -5.49 0.11 -12.66
CA PRO A 248 -6.92 -0.21 -12.71
C PRO A 248 -7.82 1.02 -12.93
N ALA A 249 -7.28 2.21 -12.72
CA ALA A 249 -7.99 3.47 -12.77
C ALA A 249 -7.09 4.56 -13.37
N PRO A 250 -7.65 5.67 -13.88
CA PRO A 250 -6.92 6.80 -14.46
C PRO A 250 -6.19 7.63 -13.39
N LEU A 251 -5.27 6.97 -12.68
CA LEU A 251 -4.47 7.52 -11.60
C LEU A 251 -3.08 7.92 -12.12
N PRO A 252 -2.43 8.94 -11.54
CA PRO A 252 -1.01 9.19 -11.74
C PRO A 252 -0.16 8.09 -11.08
N VAL A 253 1.16 8.11 -11.27
CA VAL A 253 2.05 7.07 -10.71
C VAL A 253 2.02 7.10 -9.19
N THR A 254 2.18 8.28 -8.59
CA THR A 254 1.88 8.53 -7.18
C THR A 254 0.57 9.29 -7.12
N HIS A 255 -0.44 8.70 -6.47
CA HIS A 255 -1.81 9.23 -6.52
C HIS A 255 -2.20 10.10 -5.32
N GLY A 256 -1.47 10.01 -4.21
CA GLY A 256 -1.76 10.81 -3.00
C GLY A 256 -3.11 10.48 -2.36
N LEU A 257 -3.63 9.27 -2.58
CA LEU A 257 -4.91 8.80 -2.04
C LEU A 257 -4.68 7.59 -1.14
N THR A 258 -5.47 7.49 -0.09
CA THR A 258 -5.70 6.24 0.65
C THR A 258 -6.52 5.24 -0.19
N LEU A 259 -6.59 3.97 0.24
CA LEU A 259 -7.44 2.99 -0.43
C LEU A 259 -8.93 3.33 -0.27
N GLY A 260 -9.33 3.83 0.90
CA GLY A 260 -10.69 4.29 1.16
C GLY A 260 -11.09 5.44 0.25
N GLU A 261 -10.24 6.46 0.11
CA GLU A 261 -10.49 7.55 -0.84
C GLU A 261 -10.52 7.05 -2.28
N MET A 262 -9.60 6.16 -2.66
CA MET A 262 -9.53 5.58 -4.01
C MET A 262 -10.82 4.83 -4.38
N ALA A 263 -11.42 4.11 -3.43
CA ALA A 263 -12.67 3.37 -3.64
C ALA A 263 -13.91 4.28 -3.79
N LEU A 264 -13.85 5.54 -3.35
CA LEU A 264 -14.94 6.49 -3.48
C LEU A 264 -14.97 7.20 -4.85
N PHE A 265 -13.92 7.06 -5.66
CA PHE A 265 -13.83 7.63 -7.02
C PHE A 265 -14.57 6.79 -8.06
#